data_AF-A0A3P9B6A3-F1
#
_entry.id   AF-A0A3P9B6A3-F1
#
_cell.length_a   1.000
_cell.length_b   1.000
_cell.length_c   1.000
_cell.angle_alpha   90.00
_cell.angle_beta   90.00
_cell.angle_gamma   90.00
#
_symmetry.space_group_name_H-M   'P 1'
#
loop_
_entity.id
_entity.type
_entity.pdbx_description
1 polymer ?
#
loop_
_entity_poly.entity_id
_entity_poly.type
_entity_poly.pdbx_seq_one_letter_code
_entity_poly.pdbx_strand_id
1 'polypeptide(L)'
;MAEKLGKMRTEFVSRVSKEILIQLLEALVAEGVFNDLEKESIMEKNRVTADKARCIIDAVKKKGDKASGIMIRHLQTRDPTLSSQLGLCSGPSAKHGEVDGIFSIINQ
;
A
#
# COMPACT_ATOMS: atom_id res chain seq x y z
N MET A 1 -3.16 13.94 -0.16
CA MET A 1 -3.00 12.49 0.03
C MET A 1 -3.00 11.70 -1.28
N ALA A 2 -3.65 12.20 -2.34
CA ALA A 2 -3.73 11.53 -3.65
C ALA A 2 -2.37 11.14 -4.30
N GLU A 3 -1.29 11.90 -4.08
CA GLU A 3 0.03 11.58 -4.65
C GLU A 3 0.70 10.37 -3.97
N LYS A 4 0.50 10.21 -2.64
CA LYS A 4 1.00 9.04 -1.89
C LYS A 4 0.38 7.74 -2.39
N LEU A 5 -0.91 7.77 -2.75
CA LEU A 5 -1.62 6.63 -3.33
C LEU A 5 -1.08 6.23 -4.70
N GLY A 6 -0.60 7.19 -5.51
CA GLY A 6 -0.04 6.90 -6.82
C GLY A 6 1.27 6.11 -6.74
N LYS A 7 2.18 6.51 -5.85
CA LYS A 7 3.44 5.78 -5.58
C LYS A 7 3.17 4.43 -4.91
N MET A 8 2.24 4.43 -3.96
CA MET A 8 1.76 3.20 -3.34
C MET A 8 1.18 2.24 -4.38
N ARG A 9 0.46 2.71 -5.40
CA ARG A 9 -0.13 1.84 -6.44
C ARG A 9 0.88 0.94 -7.13
N THR A 10 2.03 1.48 -7.52
CA THR A 10 3.01 0.73 -8.31
C THR A 10 3.70 -0.35 -7.45
N GLU A 11 4.15 0.04 -6.26
CA GLU A 11 4.81 -0.87 -5.32
C GLU A 11 3.83 -1.89 -4.71
N PHE A 12 2.59 -1.47 -4.44
CA PHE A 12 1.53 -2.35 -3.95
C PHE A 12 1.14 -3.41 -4.99
N VAL A 13 1.02 -3.03 -6.27
CA VAL A 13 0.80 -3.99 -7.36
C VAL A 13 1.95 -4.99 -7.49
N SER A 14 3.20 -4.55 -7.25
CA SER A 14 4.39 -5.38 -7.43
C SER A 14 4.71 -6.29 -6.24
N ARG A 15 4.43 -5.86 -5.01
CA ARG A 15 4.85 -6.56 -3.77
C ARG A 15 3.71 -7.27 -3.07
N VAL A 16 2.45 -6.86 -3.27
CA VAL A 16 1.35 -7.41 -2.51
C VAL A 16 0.83 -8.71 -3.13
N SER A 17 0.60 -9.71 -2.28
CA SER A 17 0.01 -10.98 -2.70
C SER A 17 -1.52 -10.89 -2.82
N LYS A 18 -2.10 -11.80 -3.61
CA LYS A 18 -3.55 -11.90 -3.83
C LYS A 18 -4.34 -12.00 -2.52
N GLU A 19 -3.79 -12.66 -1.51
CA GLU A 19 -4.42 -12.80 -0.19
C GLU A 19 -4.58 -11.44 0.51
N ILE A 20 -3.52 -10.64 0.59
CA ILE A 20 -3.57 -9.32 1.21
C ILE A 20 -4.55 -8.40 0.45
N LEU A 21 -4.61 -8.50 -0.88
CA LEU A 21 -5.60 -7.77 -1.68
C LEU A 21 -7.05 -8.11 -1.30
N ILE A 22 -7.35 -9.39 -1.17
CA ILE A 22 -8.70 -9.85 -0.79
C ILE A 22 -9.01 -9.37 0.63
N GLN A 23 -8.11 -9.57 1.57
CA GLN A 23 -8.29 -9.15 2.96
C GLN A 23 -8.47 -7.63 3.09
N LEU A 24 -7.73 -6.85 2.29
CA LEU A 24 -7.83 -5.39 2.26
C LEU A 24 -9.15 -4.94 1.62
N LEU A 25 -9.60 -5.61 0.56
CA LEU A 25 -10.91 -5.37 -0.02
C LEU A 25 -12.04 -5.68 0.96
N GLU A 26 -11.96 -6.80 1.69
CA GLU A 26 -12.96 -7.18 2.70
C GLU A 26 -12.99 -6.20 3.87
N ALA A 27 -11.84 -5.71 4.33
CA ALA A 27 -11.78 -4.67 5.35
C ALA A 27 -12.46 -3.38 4.87
N LEU A 28 -12.24 -2.98 3.61
CA LEU A 28 -12.89 -1.80 3.03
C LEU A 28 -14.41 -1.98 2.88
N VAL A 29 -14.89 -3.19 2.59
CA VAL A 29 -16.33 -3.51 2.56
C VAL A 29 -16.91 -3.47 3.98
N ALA A 30 -16.22 -4.07 4.96
CA ALA A 30 -16.64 -4.07 6.36
C ALA A 30 -16.74 -2.66 6.96
N GLU A 31 -15.85 -1.76 6.56
CA GLU A 31 -15.87 -0.34 6.94
C GLU A 31 -16.91 0.49 6.15
N GLY A 32 -17.66 -0.13 5.23
CA GLY A 32 -18.68 0.53 4.42
C GLY A 32 -18.13 1.43 3.31
N VAL A 33 -16.86 1.26 2.93
CA VAL A 33 -16.23 1.99 1.82
C VAL A 33 -16.68 1.43 0.47
N PHE A 34 -16.89 0.11 0.42
CA PHE A 34 -17.40 -0.60 -0.75
C PHE A 34 -18.68 -1.35 -0.40
N ASN A 35 -19.60 -1.39 -1.36
CA ASN A 35 -20.75 -2.29 -1.28
C ASN A 35 -20.39 -3.69 -1.78
N ASP A 36 -21.18 -4.70 -1.42
CA ASP A 36 -21.00 -6.08 -1.92
C ASP A 36 -20.98 -6.17 -3.44
N LEU A 37 -21.80 -5.37 -4.13
CA LEU A 37 -21.80 -5.25 -5.60
C LEU A 37 -20.46 -4.75 -6.16
N GLU A 38 -19.81 -3.79 -5.48
CA GLU A 38 -18.52 -3.28 -5.92
C GLU A 38 -17.40 -4.28 -5.62
N LYS A 39 -17.47 -4.95 -4.46
CA LYS A 39 -16.58 -6.06 -4.10
C LYS A 39 -16.60 -7.14 -5.17
N GLU A 40 -17.81 -7.60 -5.52
CA GLU A 40 -18.02 -8.67 -6.48
C GLU A 40 -17.55 -8.26 -7.88
N SER A 41 -17.85 -7.03 -8.31
CA SER A 41 -17.36 -6.51 -9.60
C SER A 41 -15.82 -6.47 -9.68
N ILE A 42 -15.14 -6.06 -8.60
CA ILE A 42 -13.67 -6.06 -8.53
C ILE A 42 -13.11 -7.50 -8.50
N MET A 43 -13.79 -8.41 -7.78
CA MET A 43 -13.39 -9.81 -7.67
C MET A 43 -13.55 -10.57 -8.99
N GLU A 44 -14.60 -10.28 -9.74
CA GLU A 44 -14.98 -10.95 -10.99
C GLU A 44 -14.24 -10.37 -12.21
N LYS A 45 -14.10 -9.05 -12.31
CA LYS A 45 -13.47 -8.41 -13.49
C LYS A 45 -12.01 -8.76 -13.72
N ASN A 46 -11.27 -9.10 -12.67
CA ASN A 46 -9.81 -9.14 -12.74
C ASN A 46 -9.29 -10.54 -12.40
N ARG A 47 -8.85 -11.32 -13.39
CA ARG A 47 -8.12 -12.58 -13.13
C ARG A 47 -6.71 -12.35 -12.59
N VAL A 48 -6.12 -11.21 -12.92
CA VAL A 48 -4.74 -10.85 -12.57
C VAL A 48 -4.70 -10.05 -11.28
N THR A 49 -3.81 -10.43 -10.36
CA THR A 49 -3.58 -9.77 -9.06
C THR A 49 -3.31 -8.27 -9.21
N ALA A 50 -2.52 -7.91 -10.22
CA ALA A 50 -2.19 -6.52 -10.52
C ALA A 50 -3.40 -5.66 -10.91
N ASP A 51 -4.31 -6.18 -11.74
CA ASP A 51 -5.49 -5.43 -12.13
C ASP A 51 -6.48 -5.26 -10.97
N LYS A 52 -6.61 -6.28 -10.09
CA LYS A 52 -7.37 -6.15 -8.83
C LYS A 52 -6.84 -5.02 -7.98
N ALA A 53 -5.52 -4.96 -7.79
CA ALA A 53 -4.87 -3.92 -7.00
C ALA A 53 -5.13 -2.52 -7.57
N ARG A 54 -5.03 -2.36 -8.90
CA ARG A 54 -5.36 -1.08 -9.54
C ARG A 54 -6.82 -0.69 -9.33
N CYS A 55 -7.75 -1.62 -9.53
CA CYS A 55 -9.18 -1.38 -9.30
C CYS A 55 -9.47 -0.94 -7.87
N ILE A 56 -8.90 -1.61 -6.86
CA ILE A 56 -9.09 -1.25 -5.45
C ILE A 56 -8.58 0.17 -5.20
N ILE A 57 -7.38 0.50 -5.68
CA ILE A 57 -6.79 1.83 -5.47
C ILE A 57 -7.60 2.92 -6.18
N ASP A 58 -8.03 2.70 -7.42
CA ASP A 58 -8.86 3.68 -8.12
C ASP A 58 -10.22 3.85 -7.44
N ALA A 59 -10.80 2.77 -6.91
CA ALA A 59 -12.08 2.82 -6.21
C ALA A 59 -11.95 3.52 -4.84
N VAL A 60 -10.86 3.28 -4.10
CA VAL A 60 -10.50 4.01 -2.86
C VAL A 60 -10.29 5.49 -3.15
N LYS A 61 -9.56 5.82 -4.22
CA LYS A 61 -9.31 7.20 -4.64
C LYS A 61 -10.60 7.91 -5.04
N LYS A 62 -11.52 7.20 -5.70
CA LYS A 62 -12.86 7.73 -6.07
C LYS A 62 -13.76 7.97 -4.87
N LYS A 63 -13.61 7.20 -3.79
CA LYS A 63 -14.33 7.41 -2.51
C LYS A 63 -13.78 8.59 -1.71
N GLY A 64 -12.50 8.92 -1.87
CA GLY A 64 -11.85 10.06 -1.25
C GLY A 64 -10.89 9.70 -0.13
N ASP A 65 -10.46 10.72 0.62
CA ASP A 65 -9.33 10.58 1.55
C ASP A 65 -9.65 9.67 2.75
N LYS A 66 -10.92 9.56 3.18
CA LYS A 66 -11.33 8.67 4.29
C LYS A 66 -11.04 7.20 3.96
N ALA A 67 -11.41 6.76 2.77
CA ALA A 67 -11.12 5.41 2.28
C ALA A 67 -9.60 5.15 2.18
N SER A 68 -8.85 6.17 1.75
CA SER A 68 -7.40 6.11 1.61
C SER A 68 -6.70 5.93 2.96
N GLY A 69 -7.18 6.62 4.00
CA GLY A 69 -6.67 6.46 5.36
C GLY A 69 -6.91 5.05 5.92
N ILE A 70 -8.10 4.49 5.71
CA ILE A 70 -8.44 3.11 6.11
C ILE A 70 -7.54 2.11 5.39
N MET A 71 -7.36 2.26 4.08
CA MET A 71 -6.47 1.42 3.28
C MET A 71 -5.03 1.42 3.82
N ILE A 72 -4.47 2.61 4.09
CA ILE A 72 -3.10 2.75 4.60
C ILE A 72 -2.96 2.09 5.97
N ARG A 73 -3.94 2.29 6.87
CA ARG A 73 -3.94 1.69 8.21
C ARG A 73 -4.00 0.17 8.16
N HIS A 74 -4.87 -0.41 7.33
CA HIS A 74 -4.92 -1.86 7.16
C HIS A 74 -3.63 -2.41 6.55
N LEU A 75 -3.04 -1.70 5.60
CA LEU A 75 -1.76 -2.08 5.04
C LEU A 75 -0.64 -2.04 6.10
N GLN A 76 -0.61 -1.03 6.96
CA GLN A 76 0.32 -0.96 8.09
C GLN A 76 0.17 -2.14 9.05
N THR A 77 -1.06 -2.52 9.37
CA THR A 77 -1.33 -3.63 10.28
C THR A 77 -0.96 -4.98 9.67
N ARG A 78 -1.19 -5.17 8.36
CA ARG A 78 -0.93 -6.46 7.68
C ARG A 78 0.51 -6.60 7.23
N ASP A 79 1.10 -5.52 6.72
CA ASP A 79 2.45 -5.50 6.18
C ASP A 79 3.16 -4.19 6.57
N PRO A 80 3.66 -4.11 7.83
CA PRO A 80 4.39 -2.94 8.30
C PRO A 80 5.70 -2.72 7.52
N THR A 81 6.31 -3.78 6.99
CA THR A 81 7.53 -3.72 6.18
C THR A 81 7.25 -2.99 4.87
N LEU A 82 6.19 -3.39 4.17
CA LEU A 82 5.78 -2.78 2.91
C LEU A 82 5.29 -1.35 3.14
N SER A 83 4.59 -1.08 4.25
CA SER A 83 4.23 0.28 4.65
C SER A 83 5.44 1.20 4.91
N SER A 84 6.48 0.67 5.57
CA SER A 84 7.74 1.37 5.82
C SER A 84 8.48 1.66 4.51
N GLN A 85 8.57 0.68 3.62
CA GLN A 85 9.15 0.83 2.28
C GLN A 85 8.41 1.86 1.42
N LEU A 86 7.10 1.99 1.61
CA LEU A 86 6.25 2.98 0.95
C LEU A 86 6.35 4.39 1.57
N GLY A 87 7.09 4.57 2.67
CA GLY A 87 7.18 5.86 3.37
C GLY A 87 5.86 6.30 4.01
N LEU A 88 4.97 5.34 4.32
CA LEU A 88 3.68 5.60 4.97
C LEU A 88 3.81 5.66 6.49
N CYS A 89 4.91 5.14 7.05
CA CYS A 89 5.25 5.32 8.45
C CYS A 89 5.72 6.77 8.68
N SER A 90 4.99 7.54 9.49
CA SER A 90 5.40 8.87 9.96
C SER A 90 6.44 8.77 11.09
N GLY A 91 7.39 7.84 10.99
CA GLY A 91 8.59 7.82 11.84
C GLY A 91 9.66 8.70 11.21
N PRO A 92 10.52 9.38 12.00
CA PRO A 92 11.62 10.15 11.44
C PRO A 92 12.44 9.21 10.57
N SER A 93 12.46 9.51 9.28
CA SER A 93 13.22 8.82 8.24
C SER A 93 14.65 8.59 8.74
N ALA A 94 14.91 7.38 9.23
CA ALA A 94 16.26 6.85 9.30
C ALA A 94 16.67 6.69 7.84
N LYS A 95 17.47 7.65 7.42
CA LYS A 95 18.14 7.74 6.15
C LYS A 95 18.69 6.36 5.83
N HIS A 96 18.35 5.85 4.65
CA HIS A 96 19.05 4.72 4.07
C HIS A 96 20.54 5.06 4.14
N GLY A 97 21.30 4.26 4.89
CA GLY A 97 22.71 4.50 5.16
C GLY A 97 23.48 4.58 3.86
N GLU A 98 23.86 5.80 3.50
CA GLU A 98 24.93 6.11 2.58
C GLU A 98 26.21 5.53 3.17
N VAL A 99 26.69 4.43 2.60
CA VAL A 99 27.99 3.83 2.93
C VAL A 99 29.10 4.60 2.24
N ASP A 100 29.22 5.90 2.54
CA ASP A 100 30.40 6.69 2.20
C ASP A 100 31.20 6.96 3.48
N GLY A 101 31.74 5.88 4.05
CA GLY A 101 32.62 5.86 5.20
C GLY A 101 34.00 5.42 4.79
N ILE A 102 34.70 6.33 4.12
CA ILE A 102 36.04 6.22 3.57
C ILE A 102 37.02 5.64 4.60
N PHE A 103 37.79 4.69 4.11
CA PHE A 103 38.99 4.07 4.67
C PHE A 103 40.05 5.11 5.11
N SER A 104 39.83 5.79 6.25
CA SER A 104 40.71 6.90 6.70
C SER A 104 41.42 6.69 8.04
N ILE A 105 41.56 5.47 8.56
CA ILE A 105 42.38 5.27 9.77
C ILE A 105 43.30 4.05 9.62
N ILE A 106 44.32 4.21 8.78
CA ILE A 106 45.61 3.53 8.99
C ILE A 106 46.65 4.62 9.25
N ASN A 107 46.82 4.95 10.52
CA ASN A 107 48.06 5.50 11.06
C ASN A 107 48.10 5.22 12.56
N GLN A 108 48.72 4.10 12.92
CA GLN A 108 49.19 3.76 14.26
C GLN A 108 50.58 3.15 14.12
#